data_AF-F9EMW9-F1
#
_entry.id   AF-F9EMW9-F1
#
_cell.length_a   1.000
_cell.length_b   1.000
_cell.length_c   1.000
_cell.angle_alpha   90.00
_cell.angle_beta   90.00
_cell.angle_gamma   90.00
#
_symmetry.space_group_name_H-M   'P 1'
#
loop_
_entity.id
_entity.type
_entity.pdbx_description
1 polymer ?
#
loop_
_entity_poly.entity_id
_entity_poly.type
_entity_poly.pdbx_seq_one_letter_code
_entity_poly.pdbx_strand_id
1 'polypeptide(L)'
;EKNDLKKTFKLFDFDNNGFNMPTLNDIKLSNSDYKKVIDHIKNNLNSFKENINPEELAVVLEACCSYFPSSSYVDTPDVSYYDHVKLTAAISACFYLYDKEKNIKDLKKEYFSTVNRNKEKFLLVSGEFSGIQNFIYTISSKMAMKSLRGRSFYLELFVEHIIDEILSALELSRVNLLYSGGSHFYLLLPNIDKAKEVLDTYKEKVNDFILKEIGTTIYFEMVYTETSAEELGNGLSKEIKTENILGELFKKTSSKVSKAKLSRYSLEQLKELFNEDSSINKIHSYTKECTICKKAEEEKILEDNAREFDGEIQLCNSCKGYIKLGRDISKLYHFNNEMFIIEKNCDKNETSLIFPKYSEGYVAISIDKKEKISKTLKENIDSIHRYYAVNSNYVGNKLCKNIWVGNYNITVKDENGKGNLIEFKELVKKSKGIERLAVFRADVDNLGTLFQSGFENKGSKEPYKNVTLSKSVILSRYLSDFFKRKINLILEKKDAAKNTNELFKKYCDIINNDNPDPRDIVIVYSGGDDVFAIGTWDDIVEFAVDLRTAFKEFTNNKITLSAGIGFFSENYPIHQMAEKTGNLESLAKANKDINGKIVKDSVALFGEIDENLSHIYTWDDFINKVLGENINL
;
A
#
# COMPACT_ATOMS: atom_id res chain seq x y z
N GLU A 1 -18.33 1.46 27.51
CA GLU A 1 -18.88 0.36 26.67
C GLU A 1 -18.00 0.00 25.48
N LYS A 2 -17.92 0.77 24.36
CA LYS A 2 -17.05 0.39 23.20
C LYS A 2 -15.55 0.27 23.52
N ASN A 3 -15.03 1.05 24.48
CA ASN A 3 -13.60 1.00 24.86
C ASN A 3 -13.24 -0.18 25.76
N ASP A 4 -14.23 -0.84 26.38
CA ASP A 4 -14.02 -1.89 27.38
C ASP A 4 -14.04 -3.30 26.77
N LEU A 5 -14.55 -3.41 25.54
CA LEU A 5 -14.70 -4.67 24.83
C LEU A 5 -13.33 -5.08 24.26
N LYS A 6 -12.73 -6.13 24.83
CA LYS A 6 -11.43 -6.67 24.40
C LYS A 6 -11.65 -7.87 23.49
N LYS A 7 -10.97 -7.88 22.35
CA LYS A 7 -10.90 -9.04 21.45
C LYS A 7 -9.45 -9.44 21.26
N THR A 8 -9.22 -10.72 21.03
CA THR A 8 -7.89 -11.33 20.93
C THR A 8 -7.76 -12.11 19.64
N PHE A 9 -6.61 -11.97 18.98
CA PHE A 9 -6.23 -12.78 17.83
C PHE A 9 -5.81 -14.17 18.28
N LYS A 10 -6.13 -15.19 17.46
CA LYS A 10 -5.59 -16.53 17.64
C LYS A 10 -4.16 -16.59 17.09
N LEU A 11 -3.35 -17.49 17.65
CA LEU A 11 -2.14 -17.91 16.97
C LEU A 11 -2.56 -18.64 15.69
N PHE A 12 -2.12 -18.11 14.56
CA PHE A 12 -2.55 -18.53 13.24
C PHE A 12 -1.56 -19.58 12.69
N ASP A 13 -2.04 -20.54 11.89
CA ASP A 13 -1.14 -21.44 11.15
C ASP A 13 -0.33 -20.58 10.18
N PHE A 14 1.00 -20.62 10.20
CA PHE A 14 1.90 -19.66 9.55
C PHE A 14 1.82 -19.56 8.00
N ASP A 15 0.67 -19.92 7.41
CA ASP A 15 0.24 -19.77 6.02
C ASP A 15 -0.23 -18.33 5.72
N ASN A 16 0.26 -17.80 4.61
CA ASN A 16 -0.06 -16.46 4.10
C ASN A 16 -1.46 -16.30 3.56
N ASN A 17 -2.09 -17.41 3.17
CA ASN A 17 -3.49 -17.41 2.75
C ASN A 17 -4.46 -17.30 3.92
N GLY A 18 -3.93 -17.16 5.13
CA GLY A 18 -4.68 -17.12 6.35
C GLY A 18 -5.49 -15.88 6.63
N PHE A 19 -6.78 -16.03 6.87
CA PHE A 19 -7.62 -14.95 7.38
C PHE A 19 -7.76 -14.97 8.91
N ASN A 20 -6.88 -14.26 9.63
CA ASN A 20 -6.96 -14.12 11.10
C ASN A 20 -7.81 -12.91 11.52
N MET A 21 -8.89 -13.14 12.27
CA MET A 21 -9.76 -12.11 12.84
C MET A 21 -9.75 -12.17 14.38
N PRO A 22 -9.90 -11.01 15.05
CA PRO A 22 -9.96 -10.98 16.49
C PRO A 22 -11.27 -11.63 16.97
N THR A 23 -11.24 -12.29 18.12
CA THR A 23 -12.39 -13.00 18.70
C THR A 23 -12.66 -12.54 20.13
N LEU A 24 -13.89 -12.71 20.62
CA LEU A 24 -14.28 -12.36 22.00
C LEU A 24 -13.66 -13.28 23.06
N ASN A 25 -13.17 -14.46 22.65
CA ASN A 25 -12.63 -15.44 23.58
C ASN A 25 -11.23 -15.05 24.00
N ASP A 26 -10.99 -14.93 25.30
CA ASP A 26 -9.64 -14.75 25.84
C ASP A 26 -8.78 -15.98 25.50
N ILE A 27 -7.71 -15.76 24.74
CA ILE A 27 -6.83 -16.83 24.24
C ILE A 27 -5.53 -16.79 25.02
N LYS A 28 -5.27 -17.87 25.76
CA LYS A 28 -3.98 -18.09 26.43
C LYS A 28 -3.10 -18.99 25.57
N LEU A 29 -1.89 -18.52 25.31
CA LEU A 29 -0.88 -19.32 24.60
C LEU A 29 -0.46 -20.50 25.46
N SER A 30 -0.42 -21.68 24.85
CA SER A 30 0.02 -22.93 25.46
C SER A 30 1.49 -23.23 25.15
N ASN A 31 2.12 -24.13 25.90
CA ASN A 31 3.50 -24.58 25.58
C ASN A 31 3.60 -25.16 24.15
N SER A 32 2.54 -25.79 23.63
CA SER A 32 2.51 -26.25 22.24
C SER A 32 2.54 -25.10 21.23
N ASP A 33 1.91 -23.97 21.54
CA ASP A 33 1.92 -22.78 20.68
C ASP A 33 3.32 -22.17 20.60
N TYR A 34 3.99 -22.02 21.77
CA TYR A 34 5.39 -21.62 21.82
C TYR A 34 6.29 -22.57 21.05
N LYS A 35 6.08 -23.89 21.20
CA LYS A 35 6.84 -24.90 20.47
C LYS A 35 6.65 -24.79 18.97
N LYS A 36 5.43 -24.58 18.47
CA LYS A 36 5.16 -24.34 17.04
C LYS A 36 5.97 -23.16 16.50
N VAL A 37 5.97 -22.03 17.19
CA VAL A 37 6.74 -20.83 16.79
C VAL A 37 8.24 -21.15 16.77
N ILE A 38 8.77 -21.76 17.83
CA ILE A 38 10.18 -22.12 17.94
C ILE A 38 10.60 -23.09 16.85
N ASP A 39 9.81 -24.14 16.60
CA ASP A 39 10.09 -25.14 15.57
C ASP A 39 10.07 -24.50 14.17
N HIS A 40 9.12 -23.59 13.90
CA HIS A 40 9.08 -22.84 12.64
C HIS A 40 10.34 -21.97 12.44
N ILE A 41 10.75 -21.23 13.48
CA ILE A 41 11.97 -20.42 13.43
C ILE A 41 13.18 -21.32 13.20
N LYS A 42 13.36 -22.40 13.98
CA LYS A 42 14.49 -23.33 13.86
C LYS A 42 14.58 -23.96 12.47
N ASN A 43 13.45 -24.42 11.93
CA ASN A 43 13.42 -25.06 10.61
C ASN A 43 13.85 -24.09 9.50
N ASN A 44 13.45 -22.82 9.58
CA ASN A 44 13.89 -21.80 8.61
C ASN A 44 15.34 -21.35 8.86
N LEU A 45 15.77 -21.19 10.11
CA LEU A 45 17.16 -20.82 10.43
C LEU A 45 18.17 -21.88 9.97
N ASN A 46 17.83 -23.17 10.08
CA ASN A 46 18.68 -24.27 9.59
C ASN A 46 18.91 -24.21 8.06
N SER A 47 18.06 -23.49 7.33
CA SER A 47 18.20 -23.28 5.88
C SER A 47 19.10 -22.10 5.51
N PHE A 48 19.43 -21.24 6.47
CA PHE A 48 20.33 -20.11 6.25
C PHE A 48 21.78 -20.59 6.14
N LYS A 49 22.45 -20.17 5.07
CA LYS A 49 23.91 -20.33 4.91
C LYS A 49 24.65 -19.29 5.75
N GLU A 50 25.96 -19.41 5.86
CA GLU A 50 26.82 -18.39 6.47
C GLU A 50 26.53 -17.01 5.84
N ASN A 51 26.21 -16.00 6.67
CA ASN A 51 25.69 -14.65 6.37
C ASN A 51 24.14 -14.51 6.37
N ILE A 52 23.57 -14.42 7.56
CA ILE A 52 22.14 -14.11 7.77
C ILE A 52 21.86 -12.67 7.33
N ASN A 53 20.95 -12.49 6.37
CA ASN A 53 20.40 -11.19 6.01
C ASN A 53 19.30 -10.78 6.99
N PRO A 54 19.31 -9.56 7.58
CA PRO A 54 18.23 -9.08 8.45
C PRO A 54 16.83 -9.20 7.83
N GLU A 55 16.71 -9.09 6.51
CA GLU A 55 15.42 -9.19 5.82
C GLU A 55 14.90 -10.62 5.73
N GLU A 56 15.78 -11.60 5.54
CA GLU A 56 15.40 -13.02 5.55
C GLU A 56 14.84 -13.40 6.92
N LEU A 57 15.50 -12.95 7.99
CA LEU A 57 15.02 -13.15 9.35
C LEU A 57 13.71 -12.39 9.61
N ALA A 58 13.58 -11.15 9.11
CA ALA A 58 12.36 -10.36 9.25
C ALA A 58 11.16 -11.09 8.63
N VAL A 59 11.30 -11.71 7.46
CA VAL A 59 10.24 -12.48 6.80
C VAL A 59 9.79 -13.68 7.65
N VAL A 60 10.75 -14.44 8.20
CA VAL A 60 10.44 -15.60 9.06
C VAL A 60 9.72 -15.15 10.34
N LEU A 61 10.19 -14.06 10.96
CA LEU A 61 9.57 -13.52 12.16
C LEU A 61 8.19 -12.90 11.87
N GLU A 62 8.00 -12.22 10.74
CA GLU A 62 6.70 -11.66 10.37
C GLU A 62 5.65 -12.76 10.24
N ALA A 63 6.01 -13.89 9.62
CA ALA A 63 5.13 -15.03 9.43
C ALA A 63 4.61 -15.62 10.75
N CYS A 64 5.48 -15.78 11.76
CA CYS A 64 5.14 -16.53 12.98
C CYS A 64 4.95 -15.66 14.23
N CYS A 65 5.42 -14.41 14.23
CA CYS A 65 5.42 -13.53 15.39
C CYS A 65 4.54 -12.28 15.25
N SER A 66 3.81 -12.11 14.14
CA SER A 66 2.91 -10.96 13.92
C SER A 66 1.71 -10.88 14.88
N TYR A 67 1.31 -12.02 15.46
CA TYR A 67 0.23 -12.14 16.45
C TYR A 67 0.74 -12.75 17.77
N PHE A 68 2.06 -12.82 17.94
CA PHE A 68 2.69 -13.31 19.16
C PHE A 68 3.14 -12.11 19.99
N PRO A 69 2.76 -11.98 21.27
CA PRO A 69 3.06 -10.81 22.06
C PRO A 69 4.56 -10.72 22.41
N SER A 70 5.10 -9.50 22.42
CA SER A 70 6.51 -9.25 22.80
C SER A 70 6.77 -9.41 24.30
N SER A 71 5.76 -9.18 25.14
CA SER A 71 5.82 -9.36 26.59
C SER A 71 4.46 -9.81 27.10
N SER A 72 4.44 -10.82 27.97
CA SER A 72 3.23 -11.31 28.66
C SER A 72 3.03 -10.67 30.05
N TYR A 73 3.97 -9.83 30.51
CA TYR A 73 3.97 -9.22 31.84
C TYR A 73 3.34 -7.82 31.89
N VAL A 74 2.81 -7.33 30.76
CA VAL A 74 2.19 -6.00 30.65
C VAL A 74 0.67 -6.09 30.73
N ASP A 75 0.02 -5.02 31.21
CA ASP A 75 -1.44 -4.95 31.35
C ASP A 75 -2.20 -5.18 30.03
N THR A 76 -1.58 -4.87 28.89
CA THR A 76 -2.14 -5.11 27.55
C THR A 76 -1.01 -5.49 26.59
N PRO A 77 -0.87 -6.78 26.25
CA PRO A 77 0.20 -7.28 25.40
C PRO A 77 -0.13 -7.07 23.90
N ASP A 78 -0.35 -5.82 23.50
CA ASP A 78 -0.77 -5.43 22.14
C ASP A 78 0.39 -5.10 21.19
N VAL A 79 1.63 -5.26 21.66
CA VAL A 79 2.84 -5.12 20.84
C VAL A 79 3.34 -6.50 20.41
N SER A 80 3.30 -6.78 19.10
CA SER A 80 3.79 -8.06 18.57
C SER A 80 5.31 -8.18 18.74
N TYR A 81 5.79 -9.41 18.89
CA TYR A 81 7.20 -9.72 18.99
C TYR A 81 7.95 -9.34 17.70
N TYR A 82 7.34 -9.59 16.53
CA TYR A 82 7.92 -9.16 15.25
C TYR A 82 8.15 -7.64 15.20
N ASP A 83 7.13 -6.85 15.49
CA ASP A 83 7.21 -5.39 15.41
C ASP A 83 8.18 -4.82 16.45
N HIS A 84 8.23 -5.42 17.64
CA HIS A 84 9.19 -5.06 18.68
C HIS A 84 10.64 -5.29 18.25
N VAL A 85 10.95 -6.48 17.71
CA VAL A 85 12.29 -6.82 17.23
C VAL A 85 12.68 -5.97 16.03
N LYS A 86 11.76 -5.80 15.06
CA LYS A 86 11.97 -4.96 13.87
C LYS A 86 12.34 -3.52 14.26
N LEU A 87 11.58 -2.90 15.17
CA LEU A 87 11.86 -1.53 15.61
C LEU A 87 13.15 -1.42 16.41
N THR A 88 13.44 -2.42 17.24
CA THR A 88 14.71 -2.47 17.98
C THR A 88 15.89 -2.53 17.02
N ALA A 89 15.80 -3.34 15.95
CA ALA A 89 16.82 -3.41 14.90
C ALA A 89 16.97 -2.08 14.15
N ALA A 90 15.86 -1.43 13.77
CA ALA A 90 15.87 -0.14 13.09
C ALA A 90 16.55 0.96 13.93
N ILE A 91 16.15 1.09 15.20
CA ILE A 91 16.72 2.08 16.14
C ILE A 91 18.21 1.79 16.38
N SER A 92 18.58 0.52 16.54
CA SER A 92 19.97 0.12 16.74
C SER A 92 20.85 0.45 15.54
N ALA A 93 20.36 0.22 14.32
CA ALA A 93 21.06 0.59 13.09
C ALA A 93 21.26 2.12 13.01
N CYS A 94 20.26 2.91 13.38
CA CYS A 94 20.38 4.37 13.42
C CYS A 94 21.43 4.83 14.44
N PHE A 95 21.41 4.30 15.68
CA PHE A 95 22.42 4.61 16.69
C PHE A 95 23.83 4.26 16.19
N TYR A 96 24.00 3.06 15.65
CA TYR A 96 25.30 2.60 15.16
C TYR A 96 25.87 3.52 14.07
N LEU A 97 25.08 3.87 13.05
CA LEU A 97 25.54 4.74 11.97
C LEU A 97 25.80 6.17 12.46
N TYR A 98 24.95 6.70 13.35
CA TYR A 98 25.17 8.01 13.97
C TYR A 98 26.47 8.06 14.77
N ASP A 99 26.69 7.07 15.63
CA ASP A 99 27.87 7.01 16.49
C ASP A 99 29.15 6.82 15.68
N LYS A 100 29.08 6.01 14.61
CA LYS A 100 30.18 5.82 13.66
C LYS A 100 30.57 7.14 12.99
N GLU A 101 29.60 7.91 12.48
CA GLU A 101 29.87 9.20 11.84
C GLU A 101 30.41 10.23 12.84
N LYS A 102 29.82 10.32 14.05
CA LYS A 102 30.25 11.27 15.08
C LYS A 102 31.46 10.78 15.90
N ASN A 103 32.10 9.67 15.50
CA ASN A 103 33.27 9.09 16.15
C ASN A 103 33.10 8.80 17.66
N ILE A 104 31.90 8.38 18.07
CA ILE A 104 31.59 8.03 19.46
C ILE A 104 32.11 6.60 19.73
N LYS A 105 33.18 6.48 20.52
CA LYS A 105 33.85 5.20 20.80
C LYS A 105 33.40 4.53 22.10
N ASP A 106 33.08 5.32 23.13
CA ASP A 106 32.68 4.81 24.45
C ASP A 106 31.16 4.71 24.54
N LEU A 107 30.60 3.64 23.97
CA LEU A 107 29.15 3.37 23.97
C LEU A 107 28.60 3.17 25.37
N LYS A 108 29.41 2.63 26.30
CA LYS A 108 28.99 2.43 27.69
C LYS A 108 28.74 3.78 28.34
N LYS A 109 29.66 4.72 28.17
CA LYS A 109 29.48 6.07 28.69
C LYS A 109 28.30 6.79 28.04
N GLU A 110 28.21 6.76 26.71
CA GLU A 110 27.15 7.45 25.94
C GLU A 110 25.74 6.97 26.33
N TYR A 111 25.52 5.66 26.44
CA TYR A 111 24.17 5.09 26.57
C TYR A 111 23.80 4.59 27.96
N PHE A 112 24.75 4.49 28.89
CA PHE A 112 24.46 4.01 30.25
C PHE A 112 24.89 4.99 31.35
N SER A 113 25.97 5.75 31.16
CA SER A 113 26.49 6.64 32.22
C SER A 113 25.99 8.08 32.11
N THR A 114 26.01 8.68 30.92
CA THR A 114 25.63 10.08 30.67
C THR A 114 24.52 10.18 29.63
N VAL A 115 23.42 9.46 29.87
CA VAL A 115 22.34 9.28 28.91
C VAL A 115 21.66 10.61 28.58
N ASN A 116 21.87 11.13 27.37
CA ASN A 116 21.13 12.27 26.84
C ASN A 116 20.15 11.80 25.76
N ARG A 117 18.89 11.59 26.15
CA ARG A 117 17.82 11.14 25.25
C ARG A 117 17.28 12.23 24.33
N ASN A 118 17.58 13.50 24.60
CA ASN A 118 17.16 14.66 23.80
C ASN A 118 18.09 14.92 22.61
N LYS A 119 19.22 14.21 22.50
CA LYS A 119 20.11 14.34 21.35
C LYS A 119 19.40 13.80 20.11
N GLU A 120 19.27 14.63 19.09
CA GLU A 120 18.61 14.29 17.82
C GLU A 120 19.48 13.33 17.01
N LYS A 121 19.33 12.03 17.25
CA LYS A 121 20.08 10.97 16.55
C LYS A 121 19.32 10.35 15.38
N PHE A 122 18.07 10.76 15.15
CA PHE A 122 17.18 10.14 14.17
C PHE A 122 16.55 11.16 13.23
N LEU A 123 16.17 10.67 12.04
CA LEU A 123 15.32 11.35 11.08
C LEU A 123 14.04 10.54 10.92
N LEU A 124 12.90 11.18 11.18
CA LEU A 124 11.61 10.69 10.71
C LEU A 124 11.40 11.22 9.29
N VAL A 125 11.44 10.32 8.31
CA VAL A 125 11.32 10.66 6.89
C VAL A 125 9.92 10.29 6.42
N SER A 126 9.31 11.19 5.63
CA SER A 126 8.03 10.98 4.95
C SER A 126 8.24 11.20 3.46
N GLY A 127 7.86 10.22 2.64
CA GLY A 127 7.88 10.35 1.18
C GLY A 127 6.53 10.02 0.58
N GLU A 128 6.00 10.88 -0.29
CA GLU A 128 4.71 10.65 -0.94
C GLU A 128 4.58 11.24 -2.35
N PHE A 129 3.81 10.54 -3.19
CA PHE A 129 3.38 11.08 -4.49
C PHE A 129 2.14 11.97 -4.35
N SER A 130 2.07 13.01 -5.18
CA SER A 130 0.90 13.86 -5.39
C SER A 130 0.42 13.77 -6.83
N GLY A 131 -0.90 13.91 -7.06
CA GLY A 131 -1.49 13.85 -8.40
C GLY A 131 -1.82 12.42 -8.91
N ILE A 132 -1.77 11.43 -8.01
CA ILE A 132 -1.96 9.99 -8.33
C ILE A 132 -3.26 9.74 -9.09
N GLN A 133 -4.37 10.29 -8.61
CA GLN A 133 -5.68 10.12 -9.25
C GLN A 133 -5.67 10.64 -10.70
N ASN A 134 -5.11 11.84 -10.94
CA ASN A 134 -5.00 12.40 -12.28
C ASN A 134 -4.18 11.48 -13.20
N PHE A 135 -3.06 10.96 -12.72
CA PHE A 135 -2.24 10.04 -13.49
C PHE A 135 -2.96 8.71 -13.79
N ILE A 136 -3.54 8.07 -12.77
CA ILE A 136 -4.21 6.77 -12.92
C ILE A 136 -5.41 6.90 -13.87
N TYR A 137 -6.21 7.97 -13.73
CA TYR A 137 -7.44 8.16 -14.52
C TYR A 137 -7.23 8.82 -15.89
N THR A 138 -5.99 9.20 -16.25
CA THR A 138 -5.64 9.66 -17.61
C THR A 138 -5.55 8.47 -18.57
N ILE A 139 -6.69 8.02 -19.09
CA ILE A 139 -6.83 6.82 -19.91
C ILE A 139 -7.86 7.02 -21.03
N SER A 140 -7.77 6.21 -22.08
CA SER A 140 -8.79 6.11 -23.14
C SER A 140 -9.79 4.98 -22.84
N SER A 141 -10.88 4.92 -23.61
CA SER A 141 -11.89 3.85 -23.47
C SER A 141 -11.40 2.46 -23.92
N LYS A 142 -10.40 2.40 -24.81
CA LYS A 142 -9.80 1.14 -25.26
C LYS A 142 -8.71 0.69 -24.28
N MET A 143 -8.69 -0.61 -23.96
CA MET A 143 -7.73 -1.23 -23.02
C MET A 143 -7.69 -0.55 -21.65
N ALA A 144 -8.81 0.06 -21.27
CA ALA A 144 -8.91 0.94 -20.13
C ALA A 144 -8.59 0.20 -18.81
N MET A 145 -9.11 -1.03 -18.64
CA MET A 145 -8.83 -1.87 -17.47
C MET A 145 -7.32 -2.15 -17.32
N LYS A 146 -6.66 -2.59 -18.39
CA LYS A 146 -5.21 -2.87 -18.38
C LYS A 146 -4.40 -1.61 -18.08
N SER A 147 -4.72 -0.50 -18.74
CA SER A 147 -4.01 0.76 -18.53
C SER A 147 -4.14 1.26 -17.08
N LEU A 148 -5.35 1.22 -16.54
CA LEU A 148 -5.67 1.68 -15.19
C LEU A 148 -4.90 0.89 -14.11
N ARG A 149 -4.95 -0.44 -14.19
CA ARG A 149 -4.19 -1.32 -13.27
C ARG A 149 -2.69 -1.15 -13.40
N GLY A 150 -2.20 -1.06 -14.63
CA GLY A 150 -0.77 -0.88 -14.90
C GLY A 150 -0.23 0.44 -14.36
N ARG A 151 -0.97 1.53 -14.51
CA ARG A 151 -0.61 2.84 -13.95
C ARG A 151 -0.60 2.84 -12.42
N SER A 152 -1.63 2.26 -11.80
CA SER A 152 -1.67 2.17 -10.34
C SER A 152 -0.49 1.40 -9.79
N PHE A 153 -0.27 0.20 -10.32
CA PHE A 153 0.81 -0.66 -9.85
C PHE A 153 2.20 -0.10 -10.17
N TYR A 154 2.34 0.64 -11.27
CA TYR A 154 3.58 1.35 -11.57
C TYR A 154 3.96 2.31 -10.45
N LEU A 155 3.00 3.09 -9.92
CA LEU A 155 3.27 4.00 -8.81
C LEU A 155 3.60 3.26 -7.52
N GLU A 156 2.87 2.20 -7.20
CA GLU A 156 3.16 1.37 -6.02
C GLU A 156 4.57 0.76 -6.10
N LEU A 157 4.94 0.20 -7.25
CA LEU A 157 6.28 -0.34 -7.46
C LEU A 157 7.35 0.75 -7.44
N PHE A 158 7.04 1.97 -7.93
CA PHE A 158 7.98 3.08 -7.89
C PHE A 158 8.26 3.53 -6.44
N VAL A 159 7.25 3.55 -5.57
CA VAL A 159 7.44 3.79 -4.13
C VAL A 159 8.37 2.74 -3.53
N GLU A 160 8.12 1.46 -3.79
CA GLU A 160 8.94 0.37 -3.28
C GLU A 160 10.39 0.46 -3.79
N HIS A 161 10.59 0.83 -5.07
CA HIS A 161 11.90 1.11 -5.64
C HIS A 161 12.62 2.26 -4.93
N ILE A 162 11.93 3.39 -4.72
CA ILE A 162 12.50 4.57 -4.06
C ILE A 162 12.96 4.23 -2.64
N ILE A 163 12.12 3.52 -1.89
CA ILE A 163 12.44 3.05 -0.53
C ILE A 163 13.72 2.22 -0.55
N ASP A 164 13.80 1.24 -1.44
CA ASP A 164 14.94 0.32 -1.50
C ASP A 164 16.21 0.98 -2.03
N GLU A 165 16.13 2.00 -2.90
CA GLU A 165 17.28 2.83 -3.28
C GLU A 165 17.83 3.63 -2.11
N ILE A 166 16.97 4.30 -1.33
CA ILE A 166 17.39 5.06 -0.15
C ILE A 166 18.06 4.15 0.88
N LEU A 167 17.43 3.01 1.19
CA LEU A 167 17.96 2.06 2.16
C LEU A 167 19.29 1.46 1.68
N SER A 168 19.39 1.10 0.39
CA SER A 168 20.64 0.58 -0.18
C SER A 168 21.77 1.60 -0.13
N ALA A 169 21.51 2.86 -0.46
CA ALA A 169 22.50 3.94 -0.42
C ALA A 169 23.05 4.20 1.00
N LEU A 170 22.23 3.94 2.01
CA LEU A 170 22.58 4.08 3.43
C LEU A 170 23.06 2.78 4.09
N GLU A 171 23.16 1.69 3.34
CA GLU A 171 23.51 0.35 3.85
C GLU A 171 22.54 -0.12 4.97
N LEU A 172 21.27 0.27 4.84
CA LEU A 172 20.18 -0.12 5.73
C LEU A 172 19.29 -1.16 5.05
N SER A 173 18.48 -1.84 5.87
CA SER A 173 17.51 -2.83 5.39
C SER A 173 16.07 -2.35 5.61
N ARG A 174 15.10 -3.08 5.04
CA ARG A 174 13.66 -2.77 5.23
C ARG A 174 13.17 -2.81 6.68
N VAL A 175 13.98 -3.21 7.65
CA VAL A 175 13.63 -3.02 9.07
C VAL A 175 13.42 -1.54 9.43
N ASN A 176 14.10 -0.63 8.73
CA ASN A 176 13.96 0.82 8.88
C ASN A 176 12.71 1.41 8.20
N LEU A 177 11.93 0.60 7.47
CA LEU A 177 10.64 0.98 6.92
C LEU A 177 9.55 0.85 7.98
N LEU A 178 9.04 1.98 8.47
CA LEU A 178 7.96 2.01 9.47
C LEU A 178 6.61 1.67 8.84
N TYR A 179 6.34 2.22 7.66
CA TYR A 179 5.09 2.06 6.93
C TYR A 179 5.32 2.28 5.43
N SER A 180 4.67 1.47 4.60
CA SER A 180 4.44 1.71 3.18
C SER A 180 2.99 1.35 2.88
N GLY A 181 2.23 2.29 2.31
CA GLY A 181 0.85 2.07 1.91
C GLY A 181 0.41 3.05 0.84
N GLY A 182 -0.13 2.51 -0.25
CA GLY A 182 -0.47 3.29 -1.44
C GLY A 182 0.76 4.02 -1.98
N SER A 183 0.71 5.35 -1.91
CA SER A 183 1.73 6.24 -2.42
C SER A 183 2.61 6.90 -1.36
N HIS A 184 2.45 6.53 -0.08
CA HIS A 184 3.08 7.19 1.07
C HIS A 184 3.85 6.19 1.92
N PHE A 185 5.01 6.61 2.41
CA PHE A 185 5.83 5.81 3.31
C PHE A 185 6.48 6.65 4.41
N TYR A 186 6.83 5.97 5.50
CA TYR A 186 7.66 6.51 6.59
C TYR A 186 8.92 5.66 6.80
N LEU A 187 10.08 6.30 6.86
CA LEU A 187 11.35 5.68 7.25
C LEU A 187 11.84 6.26 8.57
N LEU A 188 12.53 5.44 9.36
CA LEU A 188 13.36 5.89 10.47
C LEU A 188 14.83 5.74 10.08
N LEU A 189 15.53 6.85 9.87
CA LEU A 189 16.92 6.88 9.41
C LEU A 189 17.83 7.56 10.45
N PRO A 190 19.15 7.31 10.44
CA PRO A 190 20.09 8.05 11.29
C PRO A 190 20.15 9.54 10.94
N ASN A 191 20.26 10.42 11.94
CA ASN A 191 20.52 11.86 11.73
C ASN A 191 22.01 12.11 11.42
N ILE A 192 22.39 11.82 10.19
CA ILE A 192 23.75 11.96 9.68
C ILE A 192 23.77 12.73 8.37
N ASP A 193 24.92 13.34 8.04
CA ASP A 193 25.03 14.21 6.87
C ASP A 193 24.80 13.41 5.57
N LYS A 194 25.36 12.19 5.50
CA LYS A 194 25.13 11.25 4.38
C LYS A 194 23.64 10.96 4.16
N ALA A 195 22.85 10.82 5.22
CA ALA A 195 21.42 10.50 5.10
C ALA A 195 20.64 11.68 4.52
N LYS A 196 20.92 12.89 4.99
CA LYS A 196 20.31 14.13 4.47
C LYS A 196 20.66 14.32 2.99
N GLU A 197 21.93 14.15 2.63
CA GLU A 197 22.41 14.23 1.24
C GLU A 197 21.72 13.23 0.31
N VAL A 198 21.62 11.96 0.73
CA VAL A 198 20.93 10.91 -0.05
C VAL A 198 19.47 11.28 -0.30
N LEU A 199 18.77 11.75 0.74
CA LEU A 199 17.35 12.12 0.62
C LEU A 199 17.17 13.30 -0.33
N ASP A 200 17.91 14.39 -0.13
CA ASP A 200 17.77 15.61 -0.93
C ASP A 200 18.18 15.36 -2.40
N THR A 201 19.30 14.67 -2.62
CA THR A 201 19.78 14.34 -3.97
C THR A 201 18.81 13.42 -4.71
N TYR A 202 18.29 12.40 -4.03
CA TYR A 202 17.43 11.43 -4.69
C TYR A 202 16.05 12.00 -4.99
N LYS A 203 15.51 12.88 -4.12
CA LYS A 203 14.28 13.62 -4.40
C LYS A 203 14.39 14.41 -5.71
N GLU A 204 15.50 15.12 -5.93
CA GLU A 204 15.73 15.88 -7.17
C GLU A 204 15.77 14.92 -8.38
N LYS A 205 16.58 13.85 -8.32
CA LYS A 205 16.68 12.85 -9.40
C LYS A 205 15.33 12.21 -9.76
N VAL A 206 14.53 11.86 -8.75
CA VAL A 206 13.20 11.28 -8.95
C VAL A 206 12.27 12.28 -9.63
N ASN A 207 12.28 13.55 -9.23
CA ASN A 207 11.45 14.57 -9.86
C ASN A 207 11.92 14.97 -11.27
N ASP A 208 13.22 15.00 -11.53
CA ASP A 208 13.77 15.19 -12.88
C ASP A 208 13.29 14.06 -13.81
N PHE A 209 13.34 12.83 -13.32
CA PHE A 209 12.82 11.67 -14.03
C PHE A 209 11.31 11.77 -14.29
N ILE A 210 10.52 12.12 -13.27
CA ILE A 210 9.06 12.27 -13.42
C ILE A 210 8.72 13.36 -14.42
N LEU A 211 9.37 14.53 -14.34
CA LEU A 211 9.17 15.64 -15.27
C LEU A 211 9.43 15.22 -16.71
N LYS A 212 10.50 14.46 -16.95
CA LYS A 212 10.84 13.96 -18.27
C LYS A 212 9.88 12.87 -18.79
N GLU A 213 9.56 11.89 -17.96
CA GLU A 213 8.80 10.71 -18.41
C GLU A 213 7.29 10.95 -18.41
N ILE A 214 6.78 11.63 -17.39
CA ILE A 214 5.34 11.75 -17.09
C ILE A 214 4.87 13.22 -17.19
N GLY A 215 5.74 14.18 -16.89
CA GLY A 215 5.41 15.60 -16.81
C GLY A 215 4.90 16.02 -15.43
N THR A 216 4.23 17.17 -15.36
CA THR A 216 3.82 17.82 -14.10
C THR A 216 2.57 17.22 -13.44
N THR A 217 1.97 16.20 -14.05
CA THR A 217 0.79 15.50 -13.53
C THR A 217 1.06 14.82 -12.19
N ILE A 218 2.28 14.31 -12.00
CA ILE A 218 2.75 13.68 -10.77
C ILE A 218 3.90 14.49 -10.19
N TYR A 219 3.97 14.52 -8.87
CA TYR A 219 5.08 15.09 -8.12
C TYR A 219 5.44 14.17 -6.95
N PHE A 220 6.74 13.98 -6.70
CA PHE A 220 7.21 13.23 -5.54
C PHE A 220 7.78 14.19 -4.49
N GLU A 221 7.21 14.17 -3.29
CA GLU A 221 7.72 14.93 -2.15
C GLU A 221 8.42 14.01 -1.17
N MET A 222 9.53 14.47 -0.61
CA MET A 222 10.23 13.78 0.46
C MET A 222 10.78 14.80 1.45
N VAL A 223 10.37 14.66 2.71
CA VAL A 223 10.82 15.54 3.79
C VAL A 223 11.30 14.70 4.97
N TYR A 224 12.14 15.31 5.80
CA TYR A 224 12.59 14.72 7.05
C TYR A 224 12.48 15.69 8.23
N THR A 225 12.30 15.11 9.42
CA THR A 225 12.31 15.81 10.70
C THR A 225 13.33 15.17 11.62
N GLU A 226 14.29 15.97 12.07
CA GLU A 226 15.23 15.58 13.13
C GLU A 226 14.46 15.32 14.42
N THR A 227 14.80 14.23 15.10
CA THR A 227 14.12 13.78 16.30
C THR A 227 15.07 13.01 17.21
N SER A 228 14.72 13.01 18.49
CA SER A 228 15.47 12.36 19.55
C SER A 228 14.77 11.09 20.08
N ALA A 229 15.48 10.29 20.88
CA ALA A 229 14.88 9.13 21.55
C ALA A 229 13.78 9.55 22.53
N GLU A 230 13.92 10.72 23.14
CA GLU A 230 12.93 11.31 24.03
C GLU A 230 11.59 11.53 23.32
N GLU A 231 11.62 12.12 22.12
CA GLU A 231 10.42 12.38 21.33
C GLU A 231 9.80 11.11 20.77
N LEU A 232 10.61 10.20 20.20
CA LEU A 232 10.13 8.92 19.65
C LEU A 232 9.47 8.04 20.71
N GLY A 233 9.98 8.08 21.95
CA GLY A 233 9.40 7.37 23.07
C GLY A 233 8.28 8.13 23.80
N ASN A 234 7.82 9.26 23.25
CA ASN A 234 6.79 10.12 23.83
C ASN A 234 7.13 10.55 25.27
N GLY A 235 8.30 11.15 25.47
CA GLY A 235 8.78 11.63 26.78
C GLY A 235 9.36 10.52 27.67
N LEU A 236 10.44 9.84 27.24
CA LEU A 236 11.07 8.74 28.00
C LEU A 236 11.62 9.16 29.37
N SER A 237 11.97 10.42 29.56
CA SER A 237 12.45 10.97 30.83
C SER A 237 11.32 11.41 31.76
N LYS A 238 10.06 11.34 31.32
CA LYS A 238 8.88 11.67 32.14
C LYS A 238 8.31 10.40 32.78
N GLU A 239 8.13 10.42 34.10
CA GLU A 239 7.45 9.33 34.81
C GLU A 239 5.96 9.26 34.43
N ILE A 240 5.32 10.43 34.28
CA ILE A 240 3.91 10.58 33.93
C ILE A 240 3.82 11.26 32.57
N LYS A 241 3.16 10.61 31.60
CA LYS A 241 3.00 11.14 30.23
C LYS A 241 1.75 12.01 30.10
N THR A 242 1.93 13.32 30.25
CA THR A 242 0.86 14.34 30.17
C THR A 242 0.79 15.08 28.83
N GLU A 243 1.71 14.83 27.91
CA GLU A 243 1.78 15.48 26.60
C GLU A 243 1.90 14.47 25.45
N ASN A 244 1.45 14.86 24.26
CA ASN A 244 1.54 14.08 23.03
C ASN A 244 2.74 14.51 22.17
N ILE A 245 3.95 14.28 22.68
CA ILE A 245 5.19 14.67 21.99
C ILE A 245 5.31 13.93 20.65
N LEU A 246 5.01 12.62 20.62
CA LEU A 246 5.08 11.81 19.41
C LEU A 246 4.04 12.25 18.35
N GLY A 247 2.81 12.54 18.77
CA GLY A 247 1.77 13.05 17.87
C GLY A 247 2.14 14.40 17.26
N GLU A 248 2.73 15.30 18.05
CA GLU A 248 3.24 16.58 17.54
C GLU A 248 4.44 16.39 16.59
N LEU A 249 5.28 15.37 16.78
CA LEU A 249 6.34 15.01 15.83
C LEU A 249 5.77 14.58 14.45
N PHE A 250 4.75 13.73 14.43
CA PHE A 250 4.07 13.33 13.18
C PHE A 250 3.39 14.53 12.51
N LYS A 251 2.72 15.38 13.29
CA LYS A 251 2.06 16.61 12.81
C LYS A 251 3.05 17.63 12.26
N LYS A 252 4.21 17.82 12.91
CA LYS A 252 5.32 18.64 12.42
C LYS A 252 5.81 18.14 11.08
N THR A 253 6.00 16.82 10.95
CA THR A 253 6.42 16.19 9.69
C THR A 253 5.37 16.38 8.59
N SER A 254 4.10 16.10 8.88
CA SER A 254 3.00 16.32 7.93
C SER A 254 2.89 17.77 7.47
N SER A 255 3.03 18.73 8.40
CA SER A 255 3.01 20.17 8.07
C SER A 255 4.16 20.58 7.15
N LYS A 256 5.36 20.00 7.33
CA LYS A 256 6.49 20.20 6.42
C LYS A 256 6.16 19.69 5.02
N VAL A 257 5.55 18.51 4.90
CA VAL A 257 5.15 17.96 3.60
C VAL A 257 4.14 18.89 2.92
N SER A 258 3.08 19.30 3.62
CA SER A 258 2.07 20.21 3.05
C SER A 258 2.67 21.52 2.57
N LYS A 259 3.63 22.08 3.32
CA LYS A 259 4.34 23.31 2.91
C LYS A 259 5.22 23.07 1.67
N ALA A 260 5.96 21.97 1.63
CA ALA A 260 6.86 21.65 0.53
C ALA A 260 6.10 21.40 -0.80
N LYS A 261 4.92 20.77 -0.72
CA LYS A 261 4.01 20.58 -1.87
C LYS A 261 3.51 21.88 -2.53
N LEU A 262 3.57 23.02 -1.83
CA LEU A 262 3.25 24.34 -2.39
C LEU A 262 4.40 24.91 -3.24
N SER A 263 5.62 24.39 -3.06
CA SER A 263 6.85 24.80 -3.75
C SER A 263 7.57 23.57 -4.32
N ARG A 264 6.94 22.94 -5.31
CA ARG A 264 7.28 21.58 -5.78
C ARG A 264 8.71 21.45 -6.34
N TYR A 265 9.08 22.33 -7.26
CA TYR A 265 10.29 22.13 -8.06
C TYR A 265 11.43 23.02 -7.59
N SER A 266 12.65 22.50 -7.72
CA SER A 266 13.86 23.29 -7.50
C SER A 266 14.04 24.36 -8.58
N LEU A 267 14.93 25.33 -8.33
CA LEU A 267 15.21 26.38 -9.30
C LEU A 267 15.69 25.83 -10.64
N GLU A 268 16.53 24.79 -10.63
CA GLU A 268 17.04 24.18 -11.86
C GLU A 268 15.94 23.45 -12.63
N GLN A 269 15.08 22.70 -11.94
CA GLN A 269 13.89 22.08 -12.54
C GLN A 269 12.95 23.11 -13.16
N LEU A 270 12.73 24.25 -12.48
CA LEU A 270 11.90 25.34 -13.01
C LEU A 270 12.53 26.00 -14.23
N LYS A 271 13.86 26.19 -14.25
CA LYS A 271 14.57 26.70 -15.43
C LYS A 271 14.39 25.77 -16.62
N GLU A 272 14.49 24.45 -16.42
CA GLU A 272 14.22 23.50 -17.50
C GLU A 272 12.76 23.55 -17.93
N LEU A 273 11.82 23.61 -16.98
CA LEU A 273 10.38 23.60 -17.26
C LEU A 273 9.90 24.86 -17.99
N PHE A 274 10.53 26.01 -17.76
CA PHE A 274 10.18 27.27 -18.43
C PHE A 274 11.04 27.59 -19.66
N ASN A 275 12.03 26.76 -19.96
CA ASN A 275 12.82 26.90 -21.17
C ASN A 275 12.20 26.06 -22.29
N GLU A 276 11.75 26.71 -23.36
CA GLU A 276 11.14 26.06 -24.53
C GLU A 276 12.10 25.11 -25.27
N ASP A 277 13.41 25.38 -25.19
CA ASP A 277 14.45 24.58 -25.83
C ASP A 277 14.97 23.44 -24.93
N SER A 278 14.44 23.31 -23.70
CA SER A 278 14.88 22.29 -22.76
C SER A 278 14.55 20.87 -23.24
N SER A 279 15.25 19.89 -22.69
CA SER A 279 15.04 18.49 -23.06
C SER A 279 13.63 17.96 -22.74
N ILE A 280 12.88 18.66 -21.88
CA ILE A 280 11.51 18.28 -21.48
C ILE A 280 10.43 18.99 -22.32
N ASN A 281 10.71 20.17 -22.87
CA ASN A 281 9.77 20.94 -23.67
C ASN A 281 10.01 20.88 -25.18
N LYS A 282 11.20 20.47 -25.60
CA LYS A 282 11.58 20.47 -27.02
C LYS A 282 10.65 19.58 -27.85
N ILE A 283 9.93 20.20 -28.78
CA ILE A 283 9.09 19.52 -29.76
C ILE A 283 9.89 19.37 -31.05
N HIS A 284 10.10 18.12 -31.48
CA HIS A 284 10.79 17.81 -32.74
C HIS A 284 9.82 17.83 -33.94
N SER A 285 10.35 18.02 -35.15
CA SER A 285 9.59 17.81 -36.39
C SER A 285 9.08 16.36 -36.44
N TYR A 286 7.87 16.13 -36.96
CA TYR A 286 7.21 14.81 -37.01
C TYR A 286 6.87 14.24 -35.62
N THR A 287 6.47 15.12 -34.70
CA THR A 287 5.86 14.72 -33.42
C THR A 287 4.34 14.76 -33.50
N LYS A 288 3.71 13.83 -32.80
CA LYS A 288 2.25 13.73 -32.61
C LYS A 288 1.95 13.45 -31.14
N GLU A 289 0.70 13.60 -30.74
CA GLU A 289 0.31 13.32 -29.37
C GLU A 289 -0.06 11.85 -29.18
N CYS A 290 0.38 11.26 -28.07
CA CYS A 290 -0.12 9.98 -27.59
C CYS A 290 -1.64 10.05 -27.37
N THR A 291 -2.39 9.05 -27.87
CA THR A 291 -3.86 9.02 -27.76
C THR A 291 -4.34 9.09 -26.29
N ILE A 292 -3.57 8.48 -25.37
CA ILE A 292 -3.93 8.36 -23.96
C ILE A 292 -3.44 9.56 -23.14
N CYS A 293 -2.12 9.76 -23.03
CA CYS A 293 -1.56 10.74 -22.09
C CYS A 293 -1.34 12.13 -22.70
N LYS A 294 -1.61 12.30 -24.00
CA LYS A 294 -1.41 13.55 -24.75
C LYS A 294 0.03 14.08 -24.79
N LYS A 295 0.99 13.30 -24.28
CA LYS A 295 2.43 13.60 -24.42
C LYS A 295 2.81 13.63 -25.91
N ALA A 296 3.56 14.65 -26.30
CA ALA A 296 4.20 14.72 -27.61
C ALA A 296 5.24 13.61 -27.74
N GLU A 297 5.19 12.86 -28.84
CA GLU A 297 6.03 11.71 -29.09
C GLU A 297 6.38 11.65 -30.59
N GLU A 298 7.52 11.06 -30.92
CA GLU A 298 7.89 10.85 -32.33
C GLU A 298 6.83 9.99 -33.04
N GLU A 299 6.37 10.43 -34.22
CA GLU A 299 5.34 9.75 -34.99
C GLU A 299 5.68 8.29 -35.26
N LYS A 300 6.96 8.00 -35.54
CA LYS A 300 7.45 6.63 -35.75
C LYS A 300 7.24 5.73 -34.53
N ILE A 301 7.47 6.25 -33.32
CA ILE A 301 7.25 5.47 -32.08
C ILE A 301 5.76 5.17 -31.92
N LEU A 302 4.89 6.14 -32.20
CA LEU A 302 3.45 5.94 -32.15
C LEU A 302 2.97 4.90 -33.17
N GLU A 303 3.50 4.93 -34.40
CA GLU A 303 3.18 3.98 -35.46
C GLU A 303 3.69 2.57 -35.15
N ASP A 304 4.94 2.44 -34.70
CA ASP A 304 5.54 1.15 -34.33
C ASP A 304 4.79 0.52 -33.15
N ASN A 305 4.40 1.33 -32.16
CA ASN A 305 3.58 0.87 -31.03
C ASN A 305 2.16 0.52 -31.45
N ALA A 306 1.56 1.25 -32.40
CA ALA A 306 0.22 0.94 -32.90
C ALA A 306 0.15 -0.45 -33.54
N ARG A 307 1.22 -0.91 -34.20
CA ARG A 307 1.29 -2.28 -34.78
C ARG A 307 1.17 -3.39 -33.74
N GLU A 308 1.59 -3.16 -32.49
CA GLU A 308 1.41 -4.13 -31.39
C GLU A 308 -0.05 -4.23 -30.91
N PHE A 309 -0.90 -3.30 -31.34
CA PHE A 309 -2.31 -3.17 -30.96
C PHE A 309 -3.22 -3.11 -32.20
N ASP A 310 -2.89 -3.88 -33.25
CA ASP A 310 -3.67 -4.01 -34.50
C ASP A 310 -3.99 -2.67 -35.20
N GLY A 311 -3.13 -1.66 -35.01
CA GLY A 311 -3.32 -0.31 -35.56
C GLY A 311 -4.42 0.49 -34.87
N GLU A 312 -5.04 -0.03 -33.81
CA GLU A 312 -6.23 0.57 -33.19
C GLU A 312 -5.96 1.81 -32.36
N ILE A 313 -4.74 1.97 -31.85
CA ILE A 313 -4.38 3.04 -30.91
C ILE A 313 -2.90 3.44 -31.03
N GLN A 314 -2.65 4.74 -31.17
CA GLN A 314 -1.30 5.32 -31.24
C GLN A 314 -0.83 5.72 -29.84
N LEU A 315 0.22 5.06 -29.34
CA LEU A 315 0.65 5.15 -27.94
C LEU A 315 2.15 5.46 -27.82
N CYS A 316 2.50 6.30 -26.85
CA CYS A 316 3.89 6.46 -26.42
C CYS A 316 4.41 5.20 -25.71
N ASN A 317 5.73 5.10 -25.54
CA ASN A 317 6.37 3.96 -24.88
C ASN A 317 5.88 3.76 -23.44
N SER A 318 5.68 4.83 -22.68
CA SER A 318 5.18 4.75 -21.30
C SER A 318 3.75 4.17 -21.25
N CYS A 319 2.84 4.65 -22.11
CA CYS A 319 1.46 4.13 -22.16
C CYS A 319 1.40 2.67 -22.61
N LYS A 320 2.22 2.29 -23.60
CA LYS A 320 2.41 0.89 -23.98
C LYS A 320 2.89 0.06 -22.79
N GLY A 321 3.90 0.57 -22.09
CA GLY A 321 4.47 -0.03 -20.90
C GLY A 321 3.43 -0.27 -19.80
N TYR A 322 2.59 0.73 -19.48
CA TYR A 322 1.54 0.59 -18.47
C TYR A 322 0.52 -0.49 -18.87
N ILE A 323 0.09 -0.55 -20.14
CA ILE A 323 -0.84 -1.59 -20.61
C ILE A 323 -0.22 -2.99 -20.47
N LYS A 324 1.05 -3.14 -20.87
CA LYS A 324 1.79 -4.41 -20.70
C LYS A 324 1.90 -4.81 -19.24
N LEU A 325 2.28 -3.87 -18.37
CA LEU A 325 2.38 -4.08 -16.93
C LEU A 325 1.02 -4.50 -16.34
N GLY A 326 -0.07 -3.80 -16.69
CA GLY A 326 -1.43 -4.16 -16.28
C GLY A 326 -1.85 -5.57 -16.66
N ARG A 327 -1.45 -6.02 -17.85
CA ARG A 327 -1.64 -7.41 -18.30
C ARG A 327 -0.80 -8.39 -17.49
N ASP A 328 0.46 -8.05 -17.21
CA ASP A 328 1.41 -8.96 -16.57
C ASP A 328 1.16 -9.11 -15.06
N ILE A 329 0.66 -8.06 -14.37
CA ILE A 329 0.26 -8.15 -12.96
C ILE A 329 -0.87 -9.16 -12.74
N SER A 330 -1.77 -9.32 -13.72
CA SER A 330 -2.79 -10.37 -13.67
C SER A 330 -2.13 -11.75 -13.49
N LYS A 331 -0.98 -11.99 -14.13
CA LYS A 331 -0.22 -13.24 -13.95
C LYS A 331 0.40 -13.37 -12.55
N LEU A 332 0.82 -12.27 -11.91
CA LEU A 332 1.33 -12.34 -10.53
C LEU A 332 0.29 -12.91 -9.57
N TYR A 333 -0.99 -12.65 -9.82
CA TYR A 333 -2.09 -13.14 -8.99
C TYR A 333 -2.37 -14.64 -9.19
N HIS A 334 -2.42 -15.11 -10.44
CA HIS A 334 -2.93 -16.45 -10.77
C HIS A 334 -1.88 -17.57 -10.76
N PHE A 335 -0.58 -17.25 -10.66
CA PHE A 335 0.51 -18.22 -10.78
C PHE A 335 1.13 -18.64 -9.43
N ASN A 336 0.34 -18.77 -8.35
CA ASN A 336 0.73 -19.37 -7.06
C ASN A 336 2.13 -18.97 -6.55
N ASN A 337 2.48 -17.68 -6.59
CA ASN A 337 3.77 -17.14 -6.13
C ASN A 337 5.02 -17.65 -6.90
N GLU A 338 4.86 -18.16 -8.12
CA GLU A 338 6.00 -18.57 -9.00
C GLU A 338 6.58 -17.41 -9.83
N MET A 339 5.85 -16.30 -9.90
CA MET A 339 6.19 -15.12 -10.68
C MET A 339 6.74 -14.01 -9.78
N PHE A 340 7.73 -13.30 -10.30
CA PHE A 340 8.45 -12.24 -9.58
C PHE A 340 8.59 -11.02 -10.48
N ILE A 341 8.68 -9.85 -9.85
CA ILE A 341 9.04 -8.61 -10.54
C ILE A 341 10.56 -8.50 -10.52
N ILE A 342 11.18 -8.16 -11.64
CA ILE A 342 12.63 -8.03 -11.78
C ILE A 342 12.96 -6.62 -12.22
N GLU A 343 13.83 -5.96 -11.48
CA GLU A 343 14.52 -4.73 -11.87
C GLU A 343 15.87 -5.09 -12.47
N LYS A 344 16.01 -4.91 -13.79
CA LYS A 344 17.24 -5.20 -14.53
C LYS A 344 17.99 -3.92 -14.82
N ASN A 345 19.30 -3.91 -14.63
CA ASN A 345 20.12 -2.74 -15.00
C ASN A 345 19.98 -2.46 -16.50
N CYS A 346 19.70 -1.22 -16.86
CA CYS A 346 19.53 -0.81 -18.25
C CYS A 346 20.01 0.63 -18.52
N ASP A 347 20.15 0.93 -19.81
CA ASP A 347 20.39 2.28 -20.29
C ASP A 347 19.09 3.08 -20.43
N LYS A 348 19.22 4.39 -20.65
CA LYS A 348 18.08 5.31 -20.78
C LYS A 348 17.21 5.08 -22.02
N ASN A 349 17.73 4.41 -23.05
CA ASN A 349 17.04 4.17 -24.32
C ASN A 349 16.14 2.92 -24.32
N GLU A 350 15.91 2.33 -23.14
CA GLU A 350 15.03 1.18 -22.98
C GLU A 350 13.57 1.55 -23.29
N THR A 351 12.86 0.66 -23.98
CA THR A 351 11.48 0.90 -24.44
C THR A 351 10.43 0.41 -23.43
N SER A 352 10.86 -0.35 -22.43
CA SER A 352 10.04 -0.79 -21.31
C SER A 352 9.95 0.28 -20.20
N LEU A 353 9.15 0.02 -19.18
CA LEU A 353 9.05 0.92 -18.03
C LEU A 353 10.34 0.87 -17.22
N ILE A 354 10.88 2.05 -16.93
CA ILE A 354 12.13 2.19 -16.18
C ILE A 354 11.93 3.00 -14.89
N PHE A 355 12.88 2.87 -13.96
CA PHE A 355 13.03 3.73 -12.78
C PHE A 355 14.47 4.26 -12.63
N PRO A 356 14.65 5.48 -12.10
CA PRO A 356 15.97 6.05 -11.83
C PRO A 356 16.58 5.47 -10.56
N LYS A 357 17.83 4.98 -10.66
CA LYS A 357 18.59 4.57 -9.48
C LYS A 357 19.07 5.80 -8.69
N TYR A 358 19.39 5.59 -7.41
CA TYR A 358 20.13 6.59 -6.64
C TYR A 358 21.55 6.76 -7.21
N SER A 359 22.22 5.65 -7.51
CA SER A 359 23.45 5.64 -8.31
C SER A 359 23.16 6.04 -9.76
N GLU A 360 24.19 6.19 -10.60
CA GLU A 360 23.96 6.42 -12.03
C GLU A 360 23.22 5.23 -12.70
N GLY A 361 22.43 5.56 -13.73
CA GLY A 361 21.71 4.61 -14.56
C GLY A 361 20.25 4.38 -14.16
N TYR A 362 19.62 3.41 -14.83
CA TYR A 362 18.21 3.08 -14.68
C TYR A 362 18.02 1.58 -14.47
N VAL A 363 16.82 1.20 -14.04
CA VAL A 363 16.37 -0.18 -14.04
C VAL A 363 15.12 -0.36 -14.88
N ALA A 364 15.08 -1.42 -15.68
CA ALA A 364 13.92 -1.84 -16.46
C ALA A 364 13.09 -2.86 -15.68
N ILE A 365 11.76 -2.72 -15.75
CA ILE A 365 10.82 -3.57 -15.03
C ILE A 365 10.36 -4.71 -15.93
N SER A 366 10.44 -5.94 -15.42
CA SER A 366 9.87 -7.13 -16.09
C SER A 366 9.27 -8.11 -15.09
N ILE A 367 8.35 -8.96 -15.53
CA ILE A 367 7.77 -10.03 -14.71
C ILE A 367 8.15 -11.38 -15.32
N ASP A 368 8.71 -12.26 -14.52
CA ASP A 368 9.25 -13.54 -14.99
C ASP A 368 9.20 -14.61 -13.89
N LYS A 369 9.36 -15.87 -14.30
CA LYS A 369 9.37 -17.02 -13.39
C LYS A 369 10.66 -17.13 -12.59
N LYS A 370 10.55 -17.71 -11.38
CA LYS A 370 11.68 -18.03 -10.49
C LYS A 370 12.85 -18.75 -11.17
N GLU A 371 12.55 -19.69 -12.05
CA GLU A 371 13.55 -20.50 -12.76
C GLU A 371 14.48 -19.64 -13.62
N LYS A 372 13.90 -18.64 -14.30
CA LYS A 372 14.64 -17.72 -15.15
C LYS A 372 15.50 -16.77 -14.34
N ILE A 373 15.00 -16.28 -13.20
CA ILE A 373 15.79 -15.50 -12.24
C ILE A 373 16.99 -16.33 -11.77
N SER A 374 16.75 -17.57 -11.37
CA SER A 374 17.80 -18.47 -10.89
C SER A 374 18.86 -18.75 -11.96
N LYS A 375 18.46 -18.83 -13.23
CA LYS A 375 19.37 -18.96 -14.37
C LYS A 375 20.17 -17.68 -14.60
N THR A 376 19.50 -16.52 -14.68
CA THR A 376 20.16 -15.22 -14.89
C THR A 376 21.14 -14.89 -13.77
N LEU A 377 20.81 -15.16 -12.50
CA LEU A 377 21.73 -14.94 -11.38
C LEU A 377 22.99 -15.82 -11.44
N LYS A 378 22.92 -17.01 -12.06
CA LYS A 378 24.08 -17.88 -12.28
C LYS A 378 24.94 -17.42 -13.46
N GLU A 379 24.32 -16.86 -14.50
CA GLU A 379 24.99 -16.44 -15.74
C GLU A 379 25.60 -15.04 -15.61
N ASN A 380 24.87 -14.07 -15.05
CA ASN A 380 25.29 -12.69 -14.87
C ASN A 380 24.54 -12.03 -13.71
N ILE A 381 25.12 -12.09 -12.51
CA ILE A 381 24.51 -11.53 -11.30
C ILE A 381 24.29 -10.02 -11.38
N ASP A 382 25.19 -9.29 -12.05
CA ASP A 382 25.16 -7.82 -12.13
C ASP A 382 24.07 -7.30 -13.08
N SER A 383 23.45 -8.18 -13.87
CA SER A 383 22.33 -7.81 -14.74
C SER A 383 21.04 -7.51 -13.94
N ILE A 384 20.87 -8.12 -12.77
CA ILE A 384 19.69 -7.94 -11.91
C ILE A 384 20.07 -7.00 -10.77
N HIS A 385 19.39 -5.86 -10.71
CA HIS A 385 19.54 -4.91 -9.61
C HIS A 385 18.84 -5.44 -8.35
N ARG A 386 17.58 -5.88 -8.50
CA ARG A 386 16.79 -6.56 -7.46
C ARG A 386 15.58 -7.25 -8.05
N TYR A 387 14.88 -8.02 -7.22
CA TYR A 387 13.60 -8.62 -7.60
C TYR A 387 12.64 -8.72 -6.42
N TYR A 388 11.34 -8.66 -6.70
CA TYR A 388 10.28 -8.66 -5.69
C TYR A 388 9.44 -9.91 -5.78
N ALA A 389 9.25 -10.53 -4.63
CA ALA A 389 8.22 -11.54 -4.42
C ALA A 389 6.94 -10.84 -3.96
N VAL A 390 5.82 -11.15 -4.62
CA VAL A 390 4.53 -10.50 -4.36
C VAL A 390 3.63 -11.45 -3.59
N ASN A 391 3.00 -10.95 -2.52
CA ASN A 391 2.04 -11.70 -1.70
C ASN A 391 2.57 -13.05 -1.17
N SER A 392 3.84 -13.10 -0.78
CA SER A 392 4.49 -14.32 -0.29
C SER A 392 5.50 -14.02 0.82
N ASN A 393 5.82 -15.05 1.63
CA ASN A 393 6.92 -15.01 2.61
C ASN A 393 8.15 -15.65 1.98
N TYR A 394 8.53 -15.17 0.80
CA TYR A 394 9.61 -15.79 0.07
C TYR A 394 10.95 -15.44 0.73
N VAL A 395 11.64 -16.46 1.19
CA VAL A 395 12.99 -16.35 1.76
C VAL A 395 13.98 -16.51 0.60
N GLY A 396 14.35 -15.38 0.00
CA GLY A 396 15.26 -15.29 -1.14
C GLY A 396 16.69 -14.98 -0.75
N ASN A 397 17.52 -14.63 -1.73
CA ASN A 397 18.85 -14.05 -1.47
C ASN A 397 18.73 -12.55 -1.15
N LYS A 398 19.86 -11.88 -0.88
CA LYS A 398 19.93 -10.43 -0.56
C LYS A 398 19.26 -9.47 -1.58
N LEU A 399 19.10 -9.88 -2.83
CA LEU A 399 18.48 -9.07 -3.89
C LEU A 399 16.95 -9.19 -3.89
N CYS A 400 16.40 -10.14 -3.13
CA CYS A 400 14.97 -10.36 -3.06
C CYS A 400 14.31 -9.50 -1.98
N LYS A 401 13.22 -8.82 -2.33
CA LYS A 401 12.35 -8.11 -1.38
C LYS A 401 10.94 -8.69 -1.45
N ASN A 402 10.22 -8.71 -0.33
CA ASN A 402 8.80 -9.10 -0.30
C ASN A 402 7.92 -7.84 -0.26
N ILE A 403 6.87 -7.83 -1.09
CA ILE A 403 5.86 -6.76 -1.12
C ILE A 403 4.45 -7.36 -1.09
N TRP A 404 3.55 -6.66 -0.40
CA TRP A 404 2.13 -7.00 -0.32
C TRP A 404 1.33 -6.05 -1.21
N VAL A 405 0.38 -6.61 -1.98
CA VAL A 405 -0.38 -5.87 -2.99
C VAL A 405 -1.81 -6.40 -3.07
N GLY A 406 -2.80 -5.49 -3.01
CA GLY A 406 -4.19 -5.80 -3.35
C GLY A 406 -4.37 -5.87 -4.86
N ASN A 407 -4.28 -7.05 -5.45
CA ASN A 407 -4.30 -7.25 -6.91
C ASN A 407 -5.29 -8.31 -7.40
N TYR A 408 -6.32 -8.62 -6.60
CA TYR A 408 -7.43 -9.49 -7.01
C TYR A 408 -7.94 -9.16 -8.41
N ASN A 409 -8.12 -10.19 -9.23
CA ASN A 409 -8.73 -10.06 -10.54
C ASN A 409 -9.22 -11.39 -11.09
N ILE A 410 -10.19 -11.28 -11.98
CA ILE A 410 -10.71 -12.41 -12.76
C ILE A 410 -10.12 -12.42 -14.17
N THR A 411 -10.06 -13.61 -14.75
CA THR A 411 -9.59 -13.84 -16.13
C THR A 411 -10.67 -14.50 -16.98
N VAL A 412 -10.71 -14.15 -18.26
CA VAL A 412 -11.50 -14.84 -19.28
C VAL A 412 -10.54 -15.68 -20.12
N LYS A 413 -10.90 -16.93 -20.39
CA LYS A 413 -10.12 -17.81 -21.28
C LYS A 413 -10.36 -17.40 -22.72
N ASP A 414 -9.28 -17.22 -23.48
CA ASP A 414 -9.37 -17.07 -24.93
C ASP A 414 -9.64 -18.41 -25.63
N GLU A 415 -9.78 -18.38 -26.96
CA GLU A 415 -10.02 -19.55 -27.82
C GLU A 415 -8.94 -20.65 -27.67
N ASN A 416 -7.73 -20.28 -27.24
CA ASN A 416 -6.62 -21.19 -26.97
C ASN A 416 -6.55 -21.64 -25.50
N GLY A 417 -7.56 -21.31 -24.69
CA GLY A 417 -7.65 -21.65 -23.27
C GLY A 417 -6.76 -20.82 -22.35
N LYS A 418 -6.10 -19.76 -22.85
CA LYS A 418 -5.20 -18.91 -22.06
C LYS A 418 -6.00 -17.82 -21.36
N GLY A 419 -5.82 -17.69 -20.04
CA GLY A 419 -6.47 -16.65 -19.24
C GLY A 419 -5.92 -15.26 -19.58
N ASN A 420 -6.79 -14.35 -20.00
CA ASN A 420 -6.51 -12.93 -20.16
C ASN A 420 -7.34 -12.13 -19.15
N LEU A 421 -6.80 -11.00 -18.69
CA LEU A 421 -7.54 -10.08 -17.82
C LEU A 421 -8.86 -9.67 -18.49
N ILE A 422 -9.96 -9.73 -17.73
CA ILE A 422 -11.28 -9.36 -18.23
C ILE A 422 -11.34 -7.87 -18.62
N GLU A 423 -12.08 -7.57 -19.68
CA GLU A 423 -12.40 -6.20 -20.09
C GLU A 423 -13.87 -5.89 -19.73
N PHE A 424 -14.22 -4.61 -19.67
CA PHE A 424 -15.53 -4.13 -19.24
C PHE A 424 -16.74 -4.75 -19.96
N LYS A 425 -16.64 -4.91 -21.27
CA LYS A 425 -17.74 -5.48 -22.07
C LYS A 425 -18.06 -6.92 -21.67
N GLU A 426 -17.06 -7.70 -21.30
CA GLU A 426 -17.25 -9.07 -20.83
C GLU A 426 -17.67 -9.10 -19.36
N LEU A 427 -17.13 -8.18 -18.54
CA LEU A 427 -17.48 -8.06 -17.12
C LEU A 427 -18.96 -7.72 -16.92
N VAL A 428 -19.51 -6.76 -17.67
CA VAL A 428 -20.92 -6.35 -17.56
C VAL A 428 -21.88 -7.50 -17.83
N LYS A 429 -21.58 -8.37 -18.80
CA LYS A 429 -22.43 -9.51 -19.18
C LYS A 429 -22.57 -10.54 -18.06
N LYS A 430 -21.68 -10.52 -17.06
CA LYS A 430 -21.74 -11.42 -15.91
C LYS A 430 -22.65 -10.89 -14.80
N SER A 431 -23.17 -9.66 -14.91
CA SER A 431 -24.03 -9.05 -13.89
C SER A 431 -25.34 -9.80 -13.74
N LYS A 432 -25.83 -9.93 -12.51
CA LYS A 432 -27.18 -10.46 -12.26
C LYS A 432 -28.20 -9.35 -12.43
N GLY A 433 -29.19 -9.54 -13.30
CA GLY A 433 -30.21 -8.52 -13.58
C GLY A 433 -29.74 -7.46 -14.57
N ILE A 434 -29.74 -6.19 -14.18
CA ILE A 434 -29.37 -5.12 -15.11
C ILE A 434 -27.87 -5.19 -15.47
N GLU A 435 -27.58 -5.12 -16.76
CA GLU A 435 -26.21 -5.09 -17.28
C GLU A 435 -25.53 -3.74 -16.97
N ARG A 436 -24.90 -3.63 -15.80
CA ARG A 436 -24.17 -2.44 -15.35
C ARG A 436 -22.86 -2.79 -14.67
N LEU A 437 -21.83 -1.99 -14.94
CA LEU A 437 -20.64 -1.94 -14.09
C LEU A 437 -20.97 -1.17 -12.82
N ALA A 438 -20.35 -1.57 -11.71
CA ALA A 438 -20.18 -0.69 -10.57
C ALA A 438 -18.71 -0.37 -10.32
N VAL A 439 -18.47 0.87 -9.93
CA VAL A 439 -17.19 1.31 -9.36
C VAL A 439 -17.39 1.49 -7.87
N PHE A 440 -16.50 0.88 -7.10
CA PHE A 440 -16.42 1.00 -5.66
C PHE A 440 -15.21 1.85 -5.30
N ARG A 441 -15.44 2.90 -4.52
CA ARG A 441 -14.39 3.66 -3.84
C ARG A 441 -14.63 3.68 -2.34
N ALA A 442 -13.60 3.47 -1.56
CA ALA A 442 -13.72 3.53 -0.10
C ALA A 442 -12.43 4.01 0.54
N ASP A 443 -12.58 4.71 1.66
CA ASP A 443 -11.47 5.31 2.40
C ASP A 443 -11.70 5.24 3.91
N VAL A 444 -10.62 5.01 4.65
CA VAL A 444 -10.65 4.88 6.11
C VAL A 444 -10.90 6.23 6.77
N ASP A 445 -11.90 6.28 7.64
CA ASP A 445 -12.29 7.51 8.30
C ASP A 445 -11.25 7.99 9.33
N ASN A 446 -10.80 9.24 9.17
CA ASN A 446 -9.94 9.95 10.12
C ASN A 446 -8.56 9.32 10.34
N LEU A 447 -8.00 8.60 9.35
CA LEU A 447 -6.74 7.89 9.52
C LEU A 447 -5.59 8.81 9.98
N GLY A 448 -5.46 10.02 9.42
CA GLY A 448 -4.45 10.98 9.86
C GLY A 448 -4.59 11.40 11.33
N THR A 449 -5.83 11.55 11.82
CA THR A 449 -6.10 11.87 13.24
C THR A 449 -5.82 10.67 14.15
N LEU A 450 -6.09 9.46 13.65
CA LEU A 450 -5.83 8.20 14.36
C LEU A 450 -4.34 8.03 14.69
N PHE A 451 -3.44 8.31 13.74
CA PHE A 451 -2.00 8.26 14.00
C PHE A 451 -1.51 9.31 15.00
N GLN A 452 -2.15 10.48 15.03
CA GLN A 452 -1.77 11.57 15.92
C GLN A 452 -2.30 11.37 17.34
N SER A 453 -3.54 10.93 17.50
CA SER A 453 -4.27 10.97 18.79
C SER A 453 -5.06 9.71 19.13
N GLY A 454 -4.94 8.65 18.32
CA GLY A 454 -5.76 7.43 18.45
C GLY A 454 -5.50 6.58 19.70
N PHE A 455 -4.36 6.77 20.35
CA PHE A 455 -3.96 6.02 21.55
C PHE A 455 -4.07 6.83 22.85
N GLU A 456 -4.67 8.02 22.80
CA GLU A 456 -4.89 8.86 23.97
C GLU A 456 -5.99 8.28 24.88
N ASN A 457 -5.77 8.32 26.20
CA ASN A 457 -6.76 7.98 27.21
C ASN A 457 -7.03 9.17 28.13
N LYS A 458 -7.79 10.17 27.63
CA LYS A 458 -8.04 11.44 28.32
C LYS A 458 -8.70 11.32 29.70
N GLY A 459 -9.31 10.18 30.02
CA GLY A 459 -9.87 9.90 31.35
C GLY A 459 -8.85 9.38 32.39
N SER A 460 -7.61 9.12 31.99
CA SER A 460 -6.53 8.61 32.85
C SER A 460 -5.69 9.74 33.45
N LYS A 461 -5.03 9.49 34.58
CA LYS A 461 -3.96 10.36 35.13
C LYS A 461 -2.74 10.46 34.21
N GLU A 462 -2.56 9.48 33.31
CA GLU A 462 -1.54 9.45 32.26
C GLU A 462 -2.22 9.31 30.89
N PRO A 463 -2.72 10.41 30.29
CA PRO A 463 -3.47 10.33 29.04
C PRO A 463 -2.67 9.78 27.87
N TYR A 464 -1.34 9.96 27.88
CA TYR A 464 -0.49 9.63 26.74
C TYR A 464 0.42 8.42 26.99
N LYS A 465 0.14 7.62 28.04
CA LYS A 465 0.88 6.40 28.36
C LYS A 465 0.96 5.43 27.17
N ASN A 466 -0.15 5.27 26.47
CA ASN A 466 -0.30 4.34 25.36
C ASN A 466 0.17 4.91 24.01
N VAL A 467 0.50 6.19 23.93
CA VAL A 467 1.03 6.80 22.71
C VAL A 467 2.49 6.39 22.58
N THR A 468 2.75 5.40 21.73
CA THR A 468 4.09 4.89 21.44
C THR A 468 4.29 4.69 19.94
N LEU A 469 5.55 4.78 19.50
CA LEU A 469 5.91 4.52 18.11
C LEU A 469 5.54 3.10 17.70
N SER A 470 5.77 2.11 18.57
CA SER A 470 5.46 0.71 18.29
C SER A 470 3.98 0.49 17.97
N LYS A 471 3.06 1.08 18.74
CA LYS A 471 1.62 0.93 18.47
C LYS A 471 1.21 1.59 17.16
N SER A 472 1.83 2.72 16.81
CA SER A 472 1.60 3.40 15.53
C SER A 472 2.05 2.53 14.36
N VAL A 473 3.23 1.91 14.45
CA VAL A 473 3.78 1.00 13.41
C VAL A 473 2.94 -0.27 13.27
N ILE A 474 2.48 -0.84 14.38
CA ILE A 474 1.60 -2.02 14.37
C ILE A 474 0.27 -1.70 13.69
N LEU A 475 -0.34 -0.57 14.05
CA LEU A 475 -1.58 -0.10 13.42
C LEU A 475 -1.41 0.05 11.91
N SER A 476 -0.33 0.72 11.47
CA SER A 476 0.04 0.85 10.07
C SER A 476 0.17 -0.51 9.37
N ARG A 477 0.84 -1.49 9.99
CA ARG A 477 1.00 -2.84 9.44
C ARG A 477 -0.34 -3.56 9.33
N TYR A 478 -1.19 -3.48 10.35
CA TYR A 478 -2.51 -4.12 10.35
C TYR A 478 -3.45 -3.53 9.29
N LEU A 479 -3.43 -2.21 9.08
CA LEU A 479 -4.20 -1.59 8.00
C LEU A 479 -3.66 -2.01 6.63
N SER A 480 -2.33 -1.96 6.45
CA SER A 480 -1.67 -2.39 5.22
C SER A 480 -2.00 -3.87 4.90
N ASP A 481 -1.91 -4.77 5.87
CA ASP A 481 -2.29 -6.18 5.73
C ASP A 481 -3.77 -6.35 5.34
N PHE A 482 -4.66 -5.57 5.95
CA PHE A 482 -6.08 -5.62 5.65
C PHE A 482 -6.38 -5.24 4.20
N PHE A 483 -5.89 -4.07 3.76
CA PHE A 483 -6.16 -3.53 2.43
C PHE A 483 -5.27 -4.10 1.32
N LYS A 484 -4.17 -4.80 1.62
CA LYS A 484 -3.33 -5.41 0.58
C LYS A 484 -3.51 -6.93 0.48
N ARG A 485 -3.66 -7.63 1.61
CA ARG A 485 -3.73 -9.09 1.62
C ARG A 485 -5.14 -9.61 1.88
N LYS A 486 -5.79 -9.15 2.96
CA LYS A 486 -7.11 -9.67 3.36
C LYS A 486 -8.21 -9.33 2.37
N ILE A 487 -8.16 -8.16 1.73
CA ILE A 487 -9.11 -7.78 0.67
C ILE A 487 -9.16 -8.81 -0.47
N ASN A 488 -8.01 -9.38 -0.86
CA ASN A 488 -7.96 -10.41 -1.90
C ASN A 488 -8.71 -11.67 -1.43
N LEU A 489 -8.51 -12.08 -0.17
CA LEU A 489 -9.19 -13.25 0.41
C LEU A 489 -10.72 -13.05 0.47
N ILE A 490 -11.17 -11.84 0.84
CA ILE A 490 -12.61 -11.49 0.87
C ILE A 490 -13.23 -11.61 -0.54
N LEU A 491 -12.51 -11.18 -1.57
CA LEU A 491 -12.97 -11.26 -2.97
C LEU A 491 -12.92 -12.69 -3.55
N GLU A 492 -11.92 -13.48 -3.16
CA GLU A 492 -11.82 -14.88 -3.61
C GLU A 492 -12.88 -15.79 -2.97
N LYS A 493 -13.40 -15.42 -1.80
CA LYS A 493 -14.19 -16.31 -0.93
C LYS A 493 -13.49 -17.65 -0.62
N LYS A 494 -12.16 -17.73 -0.80
CA LYS A 494 -11.37 -18.98 -0.85
C LYS A 494 -11.38 -19.78 0.45
N ASP A 495 -11.28 -19.09 1.58
CA ASP A 495 -11.33 -19.75 2.89
C ASP A 495 -12.77 -20.03 3.36
N ALA A 496 -13.80 -19.39 2.76
CA ALA A 496 -15.20 -19.69 3.06
C ALA A 496 -15.56 -21.09 2.52
N ALA A 497 -14.91 -21.50 1.42
CA ALA A 497 -15.01 -22.85 0.87
C ALA A 497 -14.38 -23.95 1.75
N LYS A 498 -13.53 -23.61 2.74
CA LYS A 498 -13.03 -24.59 3.72
C LYS A 498 -14.07 -24.72 4.84
N ASN A 499 -14.71 -25.89 4.95
CA ASN A 499 -15.76 -26.20 5.93
C ASN A 499 -15.41 -25.90 7.40
N THR A 500 -14.15 -25.64 7.72
CA THR A 500 -13.64 -25.41 9.08
C THR A 500 -13.51 -23.93 9.47
N ASN A 501 -13.73 -22.96 8.56
CA ASN A 501 -13.56 -21.53 8.86
C ASN A 501 -14.91 -20.79 9.04
N GLU A 502 -15.69 -21.19 10.06
CA GLU A 502 -16.98 -20.56 10.39
C GLU A 502 -16.87 -19.06 10.67
N LEU A 503 -15.72 -18.59 11.17
CA LEU A 503 -15.50 -17.17 11.43
C LEU A 503 -15.37 -16.38 10.13
N PHE A 504 -14.71 -16.92 9.11
CA PHE A 504 -14.54 -16.24 7.84
C PHE A 504 -15.82 -16.24 6.99
N LYS A 505 -16.61 -17.32 7.02
CA LYS A 505 -17.94 -17.37 6.36
C LYS A 505 -18.85 -16.20 6.75
N LYS A 506 -18.77 -15.72 8.00
CA LYS A 506 -19.55 -14.57 8.48
C LYS A 506 -19.22 -13.24 7.78
N TYR A 507 -18.13 -13.17 7.02
CA TYR A 507 -17.60 -11.92 6.48
C TYR A 507 -17.36 -11.96 4.96
N CYS A 508 -17.84 -12.97 4.24
CA CYS A 508 -17.66 -13.10 2.79
C CYS A 508 -18.94 -13.43 2.02
N ASP A 509 -20.04 -13.69 2.73
CA ASP A 509 -21.32 -14.15 2.16
C ASP A 509 -22.52 -13.55 2.94
N ILE A 510 -22.42 -12.31 3.43
CA ILE A 510 -23.47 -11.73 4.32
C ILE A 510 -24.83 -11.64 3.62
N ILE A 511 -24.85 -11.29 2.34
CA ILE A 511 -26.08 -11.09 1.56
C ILE A 511 -26.48 -12.37 0.80
N ASN A 512 -25.52 -13.14 0.29
CA ASN A 512 -25.78 -14.32 -0.54
C ASN A 512 -24.87 -15.49 -0.16
N ASN A 513 -25.43 -16.47 0.56
CA ASN A 513 -24.72 -17.64 1.08
C ASN A 513 -24.67 -18.83 0.11
N ASP A 514 -25.33 -18.74 -1.04
CA ASP A 514 -25.51 -19.89 -1.94
C ASP A 514 -24.54 -19.89 -3.14
N ASN A 515 -23.72 -18.84 -3.31
CA ASN A 515 -22.75 -18.75 -4.40
C ASN A 515 -21.29 -18.83 -3.91
N PRO A 516 -20.65 -20.02 -4.02
CA PRO A 516 -19.26 -20.21 -3.62
C PRO A 516 -18.25 -19.65 -4.64
N ASP A 517 -18.70 -19.17 -5.80
CA ASP A 517 -17.81 -18.69 -6.85
C ASP A 517 -17.11 -17.38 -6.45
N PRO A 518 -15.84 -17.16 -6.88
CA PRO A 518 -15.15 -15.89 -6.71
C PRO A 518 -15.93 -14.73 -7.35
N ARG A 519 -15.84 -13.55 -6.74
CA ARG A 519 -16.57 -12.35 -7.16
C ARG A 519 -16.11 -11.83 -8.53
N ASP A 520 -17.04 -11.36 -9.34
CA ASP A 520 -16.73 -10.73 -10.62
C ASP A 520 -16.27 -9.28 -10.47
N ILE A 521 -15.09 -9.12 -9.85
CA ILE A 521 -14.48 -7.84 -9.49
C ILE A 521 -13.00 -7.83 -9.93
N VAL A 522 -12.51 -6.64 -10.24
CA VAL A 522 -11.10 -6.36 -10.47
C VAL A 522 -10.67 -5.23 -9.54
N ILE A 523 -9.70 -5.49 -8.67
CA ILE A 523 -9.02 -4.43 -7.93
C ILE A 523 -8.12 -3.67 -8.89
N VAL A 524 -8.36 -2.37 -8.97
CA VAL A 524 -7.49 -1.43 -9.65
C VAL A 524 -6.35 -1.03 -8.73
N TYR A 525 -6.70 -0.62 -7.52
CA TYR A 525 -5.76 -0.34 -6.45
C TYR A 525 -6.39 -0.57 -5.09
N SER A 526 -5.57 -0.98 -4.14
CA SER A 526 -5.97 -1.13 -2.74
C SER A 526 -4.73 -1.09 -1.87
N GLY A 527 -4.61 -0.07 -1.01
CA GLY A 527 -3.42 0.08 -0.18
C GLY A 527 -3.46 1.30 0.74
N GLY A 528 -2.92 1.14 1.95
CA GLY A 528 -3.00 2.15 2.99
C GLY A 528 -4.41 2.22 3.56
N ASP A 529 -5.19 3.16 3.06
CA ASP A 529 -6.56 3.50 3.43
C ASP A 529 -7.57 3.53 2.28
N ASP A 530 -7.13 3.65 1.02
CA ASP A 530 -8.00 3.83 -0.15
C ASP A 530 -8.13 2.53 -0.96
N VAL A 531 -9.34 2.29 -1.48
CA VAL A 531 -9.71 1.14 -2.31
C VAL A 531 -10.44 1.64 -3.55
N PHE A 532 -10.02 1.15 -4.72
CA PHE A 532 -10.74 1.32 -5.97
C PHE A 532 -10.89 -0.03 -6.68
N ALA A 533 -12.14 -0.44 -6.85
CA ALA A 533 -12.49 -1.69 -7.52
C ALA A 533 -13.59 -1.47 -8.57
N ILE A 534 -13.56 -2.28 -9.62
CA ILE A 534 -14.58 -2.29 -10.68
C ILE A 534 -15.10 -3.71 -10.82
N GLY A 535 -16.42 -3.89 -10.85
CA GLY A 535 -17.05 -5.20 -10.96
C GLY A 535 -18.44 -5.15 -11.56
N THR A 536 -19.11 -6.29 -11.56
CA THR A 536 -20.57 -6.34 -11.71
C THR A 536 -21.21 -5.60 -10.54
N TRP A 537 -22.36 -4.95 -10.79
CA TRP A 537 -22.99 -4.12 -9.77
C TRP A 537 -23.41 -4.93 -8.53
N ASP A 538 -23.86 -6.17 -8.73
CA ASP A 538 -24.31 -7.06 -7.67
C ASP A 538 -23.14 -7.52 -6.79
N ASP A 539 -22.05 -8.01 -7.37
CA ASP A 539 -20.88 -8.41 -6.58
C ASP A 539 -20.24 -7.22 -5.85
N ILE A 540 -20.24 -6.03 -6.44
CA ILE A 540 -19.67 -4.84 -5.80
C ILE A 540 -20.47 -4.44 -4.55
N VAL A 541 -21.80 -4.48 -4.60
CA VAL A 541 -22.64 -4.18 -3.43
C VAL A 541 -22.42 -5.22 -2.33
N GLU A 542 -22.39 -6.51 -2.70
CA GLU A 542 -22.10 -7.58 -1.74
C GLU A 542 -20.71 -7.44 -1.11
N PHE A 543 -19.68 -7.23 -1.94
CA PHE A 543 -18.32 -7.01 -1.51
C PHE A 543 -18.18 -5.81 -0.57
N ALA A 544 -18.88 -4.71 -0.85
CA ALA A 544 -18.81 -3.51 -0.04
C ALA A 544 -19.31 -3.76 1.40
N VAL A 545 -20.39 -4.53 1.55
CA VAL A 545 -20.94 -4.93 2.85
C VAL A 545 -20.01 -5.89 3.59
N ASP A 546 -19.46 -6.88 2.89
CA ASP A 546 -18.49 -7.83 3.44
C ASP A 546 -17.22 -7.14 3.91
N LEU A 547 -16.64 -6.28 3.07
CA LEU A 547 -15.43 -5.51 3.39
C LEU A 547 -15.64 -4.65 4.63
N ARG A 548 -16.75 -3.87 4.68
CA ARG A 548 -17.03 -3.03 5.85
C ARG A 548 -17.27 -3.85 7.10
N THR A 549 -18.00 -4.97 7.01
CA THR A 549 -18.30 -5.81 8.18
C THR A 549 -17.04 -6.48 8.71
N ALA A 550 -16.20 -7.01 7.82
CA ALA A 550 -14.88 -7.52 8.15
C ALA A 550 -14.03 -6.43 8.81
N PHE A 551 -14.01 -5.22 8.25
CA PHE A 551 -13.22 -4.11 8.80
C PHE A 551 -13.71 -3.69 10.18
N LYS A 552 -15.04 -3.55 10.36
CA LYS A 552 -15.67 -3.27 11.65
C LYS A 552 -15.29 -4.30 12.71
N GLU A 553 -15.28 -5.60 12.35
CA GLU A 553 -14.86 -6.63 13.28
C GLU A 553 -13.36 -6.54 13.60
N PHE A 554 -12.53 -6.40 12.56
CA PHE A 554 -11.08 -6.33 12.67
C PHE A 554 -10.60 -5.17 13.55
N THR A 555 -11.26 -4.01 13.44
CA THR A 555 -10.93 -2.80 14.21
C THR A 555 -11.72 -2.70 15.52
N ASN A 556 -12.55 -3.71 15.82
CA ASN A 556 -13.49 -3.70 16.93
C ASN A 556 -14.39 -2.44 16.96
N ASN A 557 -14.82 -2.01 15.77
CA ASN A 557 -15.70 -0.86 15.54
C ASN A 557 -15.13 0.47 16.09
N LYS A 558 -13.80 0.57 16.19
CA LYS A 558 -13.09 1.79 16.61
C LYS A 558 -12.59 2.63 15.43
N ILE A 559 -12.47 2.02 14.26
CA ILE A 559 -12.09 2.66 13.01
C ILE A 559 -13.15 2.26 11.98
N THR A 560 -13.63 3.24 11.23
CA THR A 560 -14.75 3.08 10.29
C THR A 560 -14.30 3.37 8.86
N LEU A 561 -15.14 2.98 7.90
CA LEU A 561 -14.88 3.09 6.46
C LEU A 561 -16.05 3.83 5.84
N SER A 562 -15.79 4.83 5.00
CA SER A 562 -16.84 5.46 4.18
C SER A 562 -16.64 5.09 2.71
N ALA A 563 -17.72 4.89 1.96
CA ALA A 563 -17.64 4.43 0.58
C ALA A 563 -18.64 5.08 -0.38
N GLY A 564 -18.26 5.14 -1.64
CA GLY A 564 -19.12 5.48 -2.78
C GLY A 564 -19.25 4.31 -3.74
N ILE A 565 -20.46 4.06 -4.24
CA ILE A 565 -20.74 3.03 -5.25
C ILE A 565 -21.49 3.66 -6.41
N GLY A 566 -20.82 3.84 -7.56
CA GLY A 566 -21.42 4.40 -8.77
C GLY A 566 -21.73 3.32 -9.80
N PHE A 567 -22.90 3.40 -10.46
CA PHE A 567 -23.30 2.45 -11.51
C PHE A 567 -23.18 3.09 -12.89
N PHE A 568 -22.61 2.35 -13.85
CA PHE A 568 -22.27 2.88 -15.16
C PHE A 568 -22.47 1.86 -16.28
N SER A 569 -22.68 2.36 -17.50
CA SER A 569 -22.58 1.54 -18.71
C SER A 569 -21.13 1.25 -19.06
N GLU A 570 -20.87 0.13 -19.75
CA GLU A 570 -19.54 -0.33 -20.17
C GLU A 570 -18.78 0.64 -21.08
N ASN A 571 -19.49 1.51 -21.81
CA ASN A 571 -18.88 2.50 -22.71
C ASN A 571 -18.69 3.88 -22.05
N TYR A 572 -19.08 4.05 -20.78
CA TYR A 572 -18.95 5.32 -20.09
C TYR A 572 -17.47 5.62 -19.77
N PRO A 573 -16.98 6.87 -19.86
CA PRO A 573 -15.55 7.15 -19.65
C PRO A 573 -15.10 6.88 -18.21
N ILE A 574 -14.01 6.12 -18.02
CA ILE A 574 -13.51 5.77 -16.66
C ILE A 574 -13.21 6.99 -15.81
N HIS A 575 -12.59 8.04 -16.38
CA HIS A 575 -12.25 9.23 -15.59
C HIS A 575 -13.50 9.84 -14.93
N GLN A 576 -14.65 9.84 -15.64
CA GLN A 576 -15.92 10.28 -15.09
C GLN A 576 -16.50 9.27 -14.10
N MET A 577 -16.35 7.96 -14.33
CA MET A 577 -16.73 6.95 -13.33
C MET A 577 -16.00 7.17 -12.01
N ALA A 578 -14.68 7.38 -12.08
CA ALA A 578 -13.82 7.56 -10.92
C ALA A 578 -14.09 8.87 -10.17
N GLU A 579 -14.32 9.95 -10.91
CA GLU A 579 -14.69 11.26 -10.37
C GLU A 579 -16.06 11.21 -9.68
N LYS A 580 -17.09 10.73 -10.39
CA LYS A 580 -18.46 10.62 -9.82
C LYS A 580 -18.52 9.73 -8.59
N THR A 581 -17.81 8.60 -8.63
CA THR A 581 -17.75 7.70 -7.46
C THR A 581 -16.94 8.32 -6.31
N GLY A 582 -15.92 9.14 -6.61
CA GLY A 582 -15.18 9.89 -5.59
C GLY A 582 -16.03 10.98 -4.93
N ASN A 583 -16.94 11.60 -5.70
CA ASN A 583 -17.92 12.54 -5.15
C ASN A 583 -18.90 11.80 -4.23
N LEU A 584 -19.37 10.60 -4.60
CA LEU A 584 -20.19 9.76 -3.73
C LEU A 584 -19.47 9.40 -2.42
N GLU A 585 -18.20 8.98 -2.49
CA GLU A 585 -17.38 8.72 -1.29
C GLU A 585 -17.27 9.97 -0.39
N SER A 586 -17.10 11.15 -0.99
CA SER A 586 -17.06 12.43 -0.29
C SER A 586 -18.40 12.78 0.37
N LEU A 587 -19.51 12.54 -0.33
CA LEU A 587 -20.86 12.69 0.22
C LEU A 587 -21.10 11.75 1.40
N ALA A 588 -20.65 10.50 1.31
CA ALA A 588 -20.73 9.55 2.41
C ALA A 588 -19.96 10.04 3.65
N LYS A 589 -18.75 10.58 3.46
CA LYS A 589 -17.96 11.19 4.55
C LYS A 589 -18.57 12.46 5.14
N ALA A 590 -19.44 13.13 4.38
CA ALA A 590 -20.14 14.34 4.78
C ALA A 590 -21.58 14.09 5.26
N ASN A 591 -22.01 12.82 5.37
CA ASN A 591 -23.33 12.44 5.85
C ASN A 591 -23.60 13.06 7.23
N LYS A 592 -24.86 13.45 7.50
CA LYS A 592 -25.26 14.15 8.72
C LYS A 592 -26.36 13.40 9.46
N ASP A 593 -26.28 13.39 10.78
CA ASP A 593 -27.40 12.95 11.62
C ASP A 593 -28.55 13.98 11.65
N ILE A 594 -29.63 13.62 12.34
CA ILE A 594 -30.81 14.49 12.54
C ILE A 594 -30.49 15.84 13.21
N ASN A 595 -29.35 15.94 13.90
CA ASN A 595 -28.89 17.17 14.56
C ASN A 595 -27.90 17.97 13.69
N GLY A 596 -27.65 17.53 12.45
CA GLY A 596 -26.73 18.17 11.53
C GLY A 596 -25.24 17.88 11.78
N LYS A 597 -24.91 16.95 12.69
CA LYS A 597 -23.53 16.55 12.96
C LYS A 597 -23.06 15.55 11.92
N ILE A 598 -21.82 15.71 11.45
CA ILE A 598 -21.23 14.77 10.50
C ILE A 598 -21.09 13.39 11.15
N VAL A 599 -21.71 12.40 10.51
CA VAL A 599 -21.63 10.98 10.84
C VAL A 599 -20.95 10.29 9.68
N LYS A 600 -19.69 9.89 9.87
CA LYS A 600 -18.95 9.04 8.92
C LYS A 600 -19.49 7.60 8.97
N ASP A 601 -18.70 6.58 8.61
CA ASP A 601 -19.18 5.18 8.57
C ASP A 601 -20.46 5.04 7.71
N SER A 602 -20.41 5.63 6.52
CA SER A 602 -21.57 5.74 5.63
C SER A 602 -21.23 5.28 4.21
N VAL A 603 -22.28 4.99 3.44
CA VAL A 603 -22.20 4.61 2.02
C VAL A 603 -23.15 5.47 1.19
N ALA A 604 -22.68 5.93 0.03
CA ALA A 604 -23.48 6.63 -0.96
C ALA A 604 -23.57 5.80 -2.26
N LEU A 605 -24.78 5.66 -2.82
CA LEU A 605 -25.09 4.69 -3.87
C LEU A 605 -25.61 5.36 -5.16
N PHE A 606 -25.40 4.68 -6.29
CA PHE A 606 -25.95 4.89 -7.64
C PHE A 606 -25.51 6.16 -8.36
N GLY A 607 -25.54 7.32 -7.71
CA GLY A 607 -25.24 8.64 -8.28
C GLY A 607 -26.05 9.76 -7.62
N GLU A 608 -25.71 11.01 -7.93
CA GLU A 608 -26.57 12.17 -7.60
C GLU A 608 -27.75 12.21 -8.58
N ILE A 609 -28.96 11.93 -8.07
CA ILE A 609 -30.19 11.97 -8.86
C ILE A 609 -30.83 13.37 -8.77
N ASP A 610 -30.89 13.94 -7.55
CA ASP A 610 -31.31 15.32 -7.22
C ASP A 610 -30.81 15.66 -5.79
N GLU A 611 -30.72 16.94 -5.42
CA GLU A 611 -30.37 17.42 -4.06
C GLU A 611 -31.26 16.80 -2.97
N ASN A 612 -32.51 16.47 -3.32
CA ASN A 612 -33.50 15.89 -2.41
C ASN A 612 -33.54 14.35 -2.42
N LEU A 613 -32.87 13.69 -3.36
CA LEU A 613 -32.88 12.24 -3.57
C LEU A 613 -31.44 11.73 -3.65
N SER A 614 -30.75 11.80 -2.51
CA SER A 614 -29.42 11.23 -2.34
C SER A 614 -29.52 9.92 -1.54
N HIS A 615 -29.10 8.81 -2.16
CA HIS A 615 -29.06 7.50 -1.52
C HIS A 615 -27.82 7.38 -0.63
N ILE A 616 -27.83 8.13 0.48
CA ILE A 616 -26.77 8.17 1.48
C ILE A 616 -27.30 7.55 2.77
N TYR A 617 -26.59 6.55 3.28
CA TYR A 617 -27.00 5.80 4.45
C TYR A 617 -25.80 5.60 5.37
N THR A 618 -26.03 5.53 6.67
CA THR A 618 -25.06 4.87 7.55
C THR A 618 -24.98 3.39 7.13
N TRP A 619 -23.83 2.75 7.30
CA TRP A 619 -23.71 1.33 6.95
C TRP A 619 -24.72 0.45 7.69
N ASP A 620 -24.96 0.75 8.97
CA ASP A 620 -25.90 -0.03 9.78
C ASP A 620 -27.35 0.19 9.30
N ASP A 621 -27.73 1.37 8.84
CA ASP A 621 -29.04 1.60 8.21
C ASP A 621 -29.17 0.90 6.85
N PHE A 622 -28.14 1.00 6.02
CA PHE A 622 -28.11 0.33 4.71
C PHE A 622 -28.27 -1.19 4.85
N ILE A 623 -27.48 -1.80 5.74
CA ILE A 623 -27.49 -3.26 5.92
C ILE A 623 -28.80 -3.72 6.59
N ASN A 624 -29.21 -3.09 7.70
CA ASN A 624 -30.32 -3.62 8.49
C ASN A 624 -31.70 -3.22 7.97
N LYS A 625 -31.84 -2.04 7.35
CA LYS A 625 -33.13 -1.53 6.87
C LYS A 625 -33.26 -1.72 5.38
N VAL A 626 -32.32 -1.20 4.59
CA VAL A 626 -32.45 -1.24 3.12
C VAL A 626 -32.28 -2.66 2.58
N LEU A 627 -31.21 -3.36 2.96
CA LEU A 627 -31.00 -4.73 2.51
C LEU A 627 -31.86 -5.73 3.28
N GLY A 628 -31.96 -5.58 4.61
CA GLY A 628 -32.75 -6.48 5.46
C GLY A 628 -34.25 -6.53 5.14
N GLU A 629 -34.85 -5.43 4.68
CA GLU A 629 -36.26 -5.41 4.25
C GLU A 629 -36.46 -6.00 2.84
N ASN A 630 -35.44 -5.94 1.97
CA ASN A 630 -35.52 -6.43 0.59
C ASN A 630 -35.07 -7.90 0.41
N ILE A 631 -34.30 -8.47 1.34
CA ILE A 631 -33.84 -9.88 1.30
C ILE A 631 -34.93 -10.87 1.78
N ASN A 632 -35.99 -10.39 2.42
CA ASN A 632 -37.16 -11.19 2.85
C ASN A 632 -38.34 -11.15 1.86
N LEU A 633 -38.13 -10.66 0.63
CA LEU A 633 -39.05 -10.72 -0.52
C LEU A 633 -38.51 -11.67 -1.57
#